data_AF-A0A1V5J8A3-F1
#
_entry.id   AF-A0A1V5J8A3-F1
#
_cell.length_a   1.000
_cell.length_b   1.000
_cell.length_c   1.000
_cell.angle_alpha   90.00
_cell.angle_beta   90.00
_cell.angle_gamma   90.00
#
_symmetry.space_group_name_H-M   'P 1'
#
loop_
_entity.id
_entity.type
_entity.pdbx_description
1 polymer ?
#
loop_
_entity_poly.entity_id
_entity_poly.type
_entity_poly.pdbx_seq_one_letter_code
_entity_poly.pdbx_strand_id
1 'polypeptide(L)'
;MDIKITMREIFDKGLDLSKKTYEKAKEFGEMGITQVEIVTMQHKMAKEIGKLGTIAYRHFSKEKTSLKKDARGVPTLVKKIYNIEQKIKLKENELKKKKAGK
;
A
#
# COMPACT_ATOMS: atom_id res chain seq x y z
N MET A 1 17.16 16.05 -9.76
CA MET A 1 16.16 15.43 -10.67
C MET A 1 15.82 14.01 -10.18
N ASP A 2 15.59 13.81 -8.86
CA ASP A 2 15.91 12.51 -8.24
C ASP A 2 14.76 11.76 -7.53
N ILE A 3 13.58 12.36 -7.36
CA ILE A 3 12.47 11.71 -6.62
C ILE A 3 11.75 10.64 -7.46
N LYS A 4 11.76 10.78 -8.79
CA LYS A 4 11.12 9.82 -9.70
C LYS A 4 11.87 8.50 -9.81
N ILE A 5 13.18 8.51 -9.57
CA ILE A 5 14.04 7.32 -9.65
C ILE A 5 13.87 6.48 -8.39
N THR A 6 13.91 7.10 -7.20
CA THR A 6 13.78 6.38 -5.91
C THR A 6 12.43 5.66 -5.77
N MET A 7 11.33 6.30 -6.17
CA MET A 7 9.99 5.68 -6.11
C MET A 7 9.79 4.55 -7.13
N ARG A 8 10.51 4.59 -8.26
CA ARG A 8 10.45 3.56 -9.30
C ARG A 8 11.34 2.36 -8.95
N GLU A 9 12.49 2.60 -8.32
CA GLU A 9 13.36 1.53 -7.80
C GLU A 9 12.75 0.79 -6.59
N ILE A 10 12.07 1.51 -5.69
CA ILE A 10 11.27 0.89 -4.62
C ILE A 10 10.12 0.07 -5.23
N PHE A 11 9.55 0.54 -6.34
CA PHE A 11 8.45 -0.12 -7.05
C PHE A 11 8.87 -1.43 -7.71
N ASP A 12 9.99 -1.47 -8.42
CA ASP A 12 10.46 -2.69 -9.09
C ASP A 12 10.98 -3.71 -8.07
N LYS A 13 11.67 -3.26 -7.01
CA LYS A 13 12.09 -4.15 -5.90
C LYS A 13 10.91 -4.78 -5.16
N GLY A 14 9.79 -4.07 -4.98
CA GLY A 14 8.61 -4.58 -4.28
C GLY A 14 7.84 -5.67 -5.05
N LEU A 15 7.81 -5.58 -6.39
CA LEU A 15 7.17 -6.58 -7.25
C LEU A 15 8.01 -7.86 -7.36
N ASP A 16 9.32 -7.73 -7.50
CA ASP A 16 10.24 -8.86 -7.62
C ASP A 16 10.43 -9.60 -6.28
N LEU A 17 10.31 -8.88 -5.15
CA LEU A 17 10.15 -9.51 -3.84
C LEU A 17 8.90 -10.40 -3.79
N SER A 18 7.76 -9.94 -4.33
CA SER A 18 6.48 -10.60 -4.09
C SER A 18 6.43 -12.06 -4.56
N LYS A 19 7.04 -12.42 -5.70
CA LYS A 19 7.07 -13.81 -6.18
C LYS A 19 7.95 -14.72 -5.32
N LYS A 20 9.20 -14.32 -5.10
CA LYS A 20 10.15 -15.10 -4.26
C LYS A 20 9.68 -15.19 -2.81
N THR A 21 9.06 -14.13 -2.30
CA THR A 21 8.48 -14.07 -0.96
C THR A 21 7.22 -14.93 -0.87
N TYR A 22 6.41 -15.03 -1.93
CA TYR A 22 5.25 -15.94 -1.95
C TYR A 22 5.67 -17.41 -1.99
N GLU A 23 6.71 -17.76 -2.75
CA GLU A 23 7.27 -19.11 -2.78
C GLU A 23 7.84 -19.52 -1.42
N LYS A 24 8.65 -18.67 -0.78
CA LYS A 24 9.12 -18.90 0.59
C LYS A 24 7.96 -18.97 1.59
N ALA A 25 6.92 -18.17 1.41
CA ALA A 25 5.75 -18.20 2.28
C ALA A 25 4.94 -19.48 2.21
N LYS A 26 4.98 -20.22 1.09
CA LYS A 26 4.41 -21.58 1.02
C LYS A 26 5.08 -22.53 2.00
N GLU A 27 6.37 -22.36 2.28
CA GLU A 27 7.11 -23.17 3.27
C GLU A 27 6.55 -22.97 4.69
N PHE A 28 5.97 -21.80 4.97
CA PHE A 28 5.29 -21.45 6.22
C PHE A 28 3.77 -21.72 6.19
N GLY A 29 3.29 -22.39 5.14
CA GLY A 29 1.90 -22.76 4.94
C GLY A 29 0.96 -21.57 4.74
N GLU A 30 -0.34 -21.78 5.00
CA GLU A 30 -1.38 -20.76 4.75
C GLU A 30 -1.17 -19.46 5.51
N MET A 31 -0.56 -19.51 6.71
CA MET A 31 -0.28 -18.32 7.50
C MET A 31 0.80 -17.45 6.85
N GLY A 32 1.84 -18.07 6.30
CA GLY A 32 2.87 -17.37 5.54
C GLY A 32 2.27 -16.67 4.32
N ILE A 33 1.46 -17.40 3.55
CA ILE A 33 0.77 -16.84 2.37
C ILE A 33 -0.08 -15.63 2.76
N THR A 34 -0.87 -15.75 3.82
CA THR A 34 -1.72 -14.65 4.33
C THR A 34 -0.89 -13.42 4.73
N GLN A 35 0.28 -13.60 5.35
CA GLN A 35 1.18 -12.50 5.70
C GLN A 35 1.75 -11.78 4.47
N VAL A 36 2.16 -12.53 3.45
CA VAL A 36 2.68 -11.93 2.20
C VAL A 36 1.61 -11.13 1.47
N GLU A 37 0.38 -11.61 1.48
CA GLU A 37 -0.76 -10.87 0.91
C GLU A 37 -1.01 -9.56 1.65
N ILE A 38 -0.95 -9.57 2.99
CA ILE A 38 -1.06 -8.35 3.81
C ILE A 38 0.04 -7.36 3.46
N VAL A 39 1.30 -7.80 3.45
CA VAL A 39 2.46 -6.95 3.10
C VAL A 39 2.32 -6.38 1.69
N THR A 40 1.88 -7.20 0.73
CA THR A 40 1.66 -6.75 -0.65
C THR A 40 0.55 -5.69 -0.73
N MET A 41 -0.53 -5.84 0.04
CA MET A 41 -1.59 -4.83 0.13
C MET A 41 -1.11 -3.53 0.80
N GLN A 42 -0.30 -3.63 1.86
CA GLN A 42 0.31 -2.47 2.52
C GLN A 42 1.21 -1.69 1.55
N HIS A 43 2.02 -2.38 0.73
CA HIS A 43 2.80 -1.71 -0.32
C HIS A 43 1.92 -1.00 -1.36
N LYS A 44 0.82 -1.63 -1.79
CA LYS A 44 -0.14 -0.98 -2.69
C LYS A 44 -0.76 0.27 -2.05
N MET A 45 -1.09 0.20 -0.76
CA MET A 45 -1.61 1.35 0.00
C MET A 45 -0.59 2.49 0.07
N ALA A 46 0.67 2.18 0.41
CA ALA A 46 1.75 3.16 0.48
C ALA A 46 1.94 3.90 -0.86
N LYS A 47 1.77 3.19 -1.99
CA LYS A 47 1.81 3.81 -3.32
C LYS A 47 0.68 4.82 -3.54
N GLU A 48 -0.55 4.50 -3.14
CA GLU A 48 -1.67 5.43 -3.25
C GLU A 48 -1.51 6.64 -2.31
N ILE A 49 -0.98 6.43 -1.10
CA ILE A 49 -0.61 7.52 -0.17
C ILE A 49 0.46 8.42 -0.78
N GLY A 50 1.50 7.86 -1.42
CA GLY A 50 2.54 8.65 -2.09
C GLY A 50 1.99 9.54 -3.22
N LYS A 51 0.99 9.04 -3.98
CA LYS A 51 0.29 9.85 -4.99
C LYS A 51 -0.48 11.02 -4.33
N LEU A 52 -1.18 10.75 -3.22
CA LEU A 52 -1.88 11.79 -2.47
C LEU A 52 -0.90 12.84 -1.93
N GLY A 53 0.23 12.41 -1.37
CA GLY A 53 1.31 13.29 -0.91
C GLY A 53 1.88 14.15 -2.02
N THR A 54 2.02 13.62 -3.24
CA THR A 54 2.45 14.40 -4.42
C THR A 54 1.46 15.51 -4.78
N ILE A 55 0.16 15.23 -4.69
CA ILE A 55 -0.89 16.24 -4.91
C ILE A 55 -0.83 17.31 -3.81
N ALA A 56 -0.75 16.89 -2.55
CA ALA A 56 -0.63 17.81 -1.41
C ALA A 56 0.60 18.72 -1.54
N TYR A 57 1.77 18.13 -1.84
CA TYR A 57 3.00 18.89 -2.06
C TYR A 57 2.85 19.92 -3.19
N ARG A 58 2.19 19.56 -4.30
CA ARG A 58 1.95 20.50 -5.40
C ARG A 58 1.10 21.70 -4.96
N HIS A 59 0.00 21.45 -4.24
CA HIS A 59 -0.85 22.50 -3.73
C HIS A 59 -0.10 23.44 -2.78
N PHE A 60 0.61 22.89 -1.80
CA PHE A 60 1.31 23.70 -0.81
C PHE A 60 2.55 24.40 -1.36
N SER A 61 3.36 23.72 -2.19
CA SER A 61 4.65 24.24 -2.64
C SER A 61 4.54 25.09 -3.92
N LYS A 62 3.77 24.64 -4.91
CA LYS A 62 3.72 25.31 -6.23
C LYS A 62 2.59 26.29 -6.34
N GLU A 63 1.39 25.87 -5.95
CA GLU A 63 0.20 26.71 -6.08
C GLU A 63 0.04 27.65 -4.88
N LYS A 64 0.74 27.39 -3.77
CA LYS A 64 0.59 28.08 -2.48
C LYS A 64 -0.87 28.13 -2.01
N THR A 65 -1.63 27.09 -2.34
CA THR A 65 -3.04 26.93 -1.98
C THR A 65 -3.23 25.81 -0.97
N SER A 66 -4.32 25.89 -0.21
CA SER A 66 -4.74 24.78 0.65
C SER A 66 -5.35 23.65 -0.18
N LEU A 67 -4.99 22.40 0.15
CA LEU A 67 -5.61 21.22 -0.44
C LEU A 67 -7.05 21.07 0.06
N LYS A 68 -8.02 21.14 -0.85
CA LYS A 68 -9.43 20.85 -0.54
C LYS A 68 -9.74 19.36 -0.71
N LYS A 69 -10.73 18.86 0.05
CA LYS A 69 -11.14 17.44 0.02
C LYS A 69 -11.70 17.00 -1.34
N ASP A 70 -12.33 17.92 -2.07
CA ASP A 70 -12.92 17.75 -3.39
C ASP A 70 -11.95 18.05 -4.54
N ALA A 71 -10.69 18.38 -4.24
CA ALA A 71 -9.68 18.65 -5.25
C ALA A 71 -9.54 17.45 -6.21
N ARG A 72 -9.37 17.75 -7.50
CA ARG A 72 -9.40 16.73 -8.56
C ARG A 72 -8.46 15.57 -8.25
N GLY A 73 -9.03 14.37 -8.19
CA GLY A 73 -8.29 13.13 -7.92
C GLY A 73 -8.14 12.76 -6.44
N VAL A 74 -8.32 13.69 -5.50
CA VAL A 74 -8.23 13.43 -4.06
C VAL A 74 -9.33 12.47 -3.58
N PRO A 75 -10.63 12.66 -3.89
CA PRO A 75 -11.68 11.74 -3.44
C PRO A 75 -11.46 10.30 -3.91
N THR A 76 -10.96 10.14 -5.15
CA THR A 76 -10.68 8.81 -5.72
C THR A 76 -9.51 8.13 -5.02
N LEU A 77 -8.44 8.86 -4.72
CA LEU A 77 -7.29 8.30 -3.99
C LEU A 77 -7.66 7.93 -2.55
N VAL A 78 -8.39 8.80 -1.86
CA VAL A 78 -8.86 8.53 -0.49
C VAL A 78 -9.75 7.29 -0.47
N LYS A 79 -10.69 7.17 -1.42
CA LYS A 79 -11.54 5.96 -1.53
C LYS A 79 -10.73 4.70 -1.81
N LYS A 80 -9.69 4.77 -2.65
CA LYS A 80 -8.80 3.63 -2.91
C LYS A 80 -8.00 3.23 -1.68
N ILE A 81 -7.42 4.19 -0.95
CA ILE A 81 -6.68 3.96 0.29
C ILE A 81 -7.59 3.28 1.31
N TYR A 82 -8.78 3.84 1.54
CA TYR A 82 -9.77 3.27 2.44
C TYR A 82 -10.13 1.81 2.08
N ASN A 83 -10.40 1.54 0.79
CA ASN A 83 -10.73 0.18 0.35
C ASN A 83 -9.58 -0.81 0.56
N ILE A 84 -8.33 -0.39 0.39
CA ILE A 84 -7.15 -1.25 0.65
C ILE A 84 -7.01 -1.49 2.15
N GLU A 85 -7.19 -0.44 2.98
CA GLU A 85 -7.14 -0.55 4.44
C GLU A 85 -8.18 -1.55 4.98
N GLN A 86 -9.42 -1.51 4.48
CA GLN A 86 -10.45 -2.47 4.88
C GLN A 86 -10.06 -3.91 4.51
N LYS A 87 -9.48 -4.13 3.34
CA LYS A 87 -8.99 -5.46 2.92
C LYS A 87 -7.85 -5.97 3.80
N ILE A 88 -6.92 -5.07 4.18
CA ILE A 88 -5.84 -5.40 5.12
C ILE A 88 -6.43 -5.81 6.47
N LYS A 89 -7.34 -5.03 7.04
CA LYS A 89 -7.99 -5.34 8.33
C LYS A 89 -8.69 -6.68 8.33
N LEU A 90 -9.40 -7.01 7.25
CA LEU A 90 -10.06 -8.31 7.10
C LEU A 90 -9.04 -9.45 7.13
N LYS A 91 -7.96 -9.37 6.35
CA LYS A 91 -6.90 -10.39 6.34
C LYS A 91 -6.12 -10.49 7.66
N GLU A 92 -5.87 -9.37 8.33
CA GLU A 92 -5.24 -9.35 9.65
C GLU A 92 -6.11 -10.06 10.69
N ASN A 93 -7.44 -9.86 10.63
CA ASN A 93 -8.39 -10.57 11.48
C ASN A 93 -8.44 -12.07 11.17
N GLU A 94 -8.43 -12.46 9.89
CA GLU A 94 -8.31 -13.87 9.47
C GLU A 94 -7.04 -14.52 10.04
N LEU A 95 -5.89 -13.85 9.89
CA LEU A 95 -4.61 -14.32 10.42
C LEU A 95 -4.64 -14.45 11.94
N LYS A 96 -5.24 -13.47 12.64
CA LYS A 96 -5.39 -13.51 14.10
C LYS A 96 -6.25 -14.70 14.56
N LYS A 97 -7.37 -14.97 13.87
CA LYS A 97 -8.21 -16.14 14.15
C LYS A 97 -7.45 -17.45 13.92
N LYS A 98 -6.71 -17.57 12.81
CA LYS A 98 -5.85 -18.73 12.53
C LYS A 98 -4.77 -18.95 13.59
N LYS A 99 -4.24 -17.89 14.20
CA LYS A 99 -3.27 -17.96 15.30
C LYS A 99 -3.89 -18.36 16.64
N ALA A 100 -5.14 -18.00 16.91
CA ALA A 100 -5.82 -18.26 18.18
C ALA A 100 -6.52 -19.62 18.26
N GLY A 101 -6.71 -20.30 17.13
CA GLY A 101 -7.26 -21.66 17.04
C GLY A 101 -6.21 -22.78 17.03
N LYS A 102 -4.94 -22.45 17.33
CA LYS A 102 -3.85 -23.38 17.63
C LYS A 102 -3.57 -23.32 19.13
#